data_AF-A0A2D4N0S7-F1
#
_entry.id   AF-A0A2D4N0S7-F1
#
_cell.length_a   1.000
_cell.length_b   1.000
_cell.length_c   1.000
_cell.angle_alpha   90.00
_cell.angle_beta   90.00
_cell.angle_gamma   90.00
#
_symmetry.space_group_name_H-M   'P 1'
#
loop_
_entity.id
_entity.type
_entity.pdbx_description
1 polymer ?
#
loop_
_entity_poly.entity_id
_entity_poly.type
_entity_poly.pdbx_seq_one_letter_code
_entity_poly.pdbx_strand_id
1 'polypeptide(L)'
;YGELRELTKSSDFTSKGRGEKRASPSKKDLEDLLKYIYQTCPAYPEGGTLQCATWVKLGASFHEPPRAPTKILCTWKIVMEYLKIHDSLMGDGPYKEAEGPLP
;
A
#
# COMPACT_ATOMS: atom_id res chain seq x y z
N TYR A 1 -0.56 -13.25 0.70
CA TYR A 1 0.90 -13.09 0.51
C TYR A 1 1.36 -12.77 -0.92
N GLY A 2 0.62 -13.12 -1.98
CA GLY A 2 1.05 -12.89 -3.37
C GLY A 2 1.03 -11.41 -3.80
N GLU A 3 -0.10 -10.73 -3.63
CA GLU A 3 -0.34 -9.43 -4.26
C GLU A 3 0.55 -8.28 -3.75
N LEU A 4 0.76 -8.17 -2.43
CA LEU A 4 1.67 -7.15 -1.87
C LEU A 4 3.15 -7.38 -2.22
N ARG A 5 3.53 -8.65 -2.39
CA ARG A 5 4.87 -9.03 -2.79
C ARG A 5 5.10 -8.76 -4.27
N GLU A 6 4.10 -8.99 -5.10
CA GLU A 6 4.15 -8.62 -6.52
C GLU A 6 4.11 -7.09 -6.68
N LEU A 7 3.45 -6.35 -5.80
CA LEU A 7 3.52 -4.88 -5.77
C LEU A 7 4.96 -4.39 -5.53
N THR A 8 5.63 -4.90 -4.49
CA THR A 8 7.01 -4.49 -4.16
C THR A 8 8.02 -4.90 -5.24
N LYS A 9 7.82 -6.02 -5.93
CA LYS A 9 8.63 -6.40 -7.09
C LYS A 9 8.32 -5.61 -8.36
N SER A 10 7.05 -5.32 -8.63
CA SER A 10 6.61 -4.53 -9.78
C SER A 10 7.04 -3.07 -9.65
N SER A 11 7.16 -2.56 -8.42
CA SER A 11 7.57 -1.18 -8.16
C SER A 11 9.07 -0.92 -8.33
N ASP A 12 9.91 -1.96 -8.29
CA ASP A 12 11.31 -1.87 -8.76
C ASP A 12 11.37 -1.55 -10.28
N PHE A 13 10.27 -1.77 -11.02
CA PHE A 13 10.22 -1.57 -12.46
C PHE A 13 9.94 -0.12 -12.89
N THR A 14 9.23 0.69 -12.09
CA THR A 14 8.86 2.07 -12.50
C THR A 14 9.83 3.15 -12.02
N SER A 15 10.88 2.79 -11.28
CA SER A 15 11.97 3.71 -10.92
C SER A 15 13.16 3.67 -11.89
N LYS A 16 13.00 3.10 -13.10
CA LYS A 16 13.89 3.40 -14.24
C LYS A 16 13.50 4.75 -14.87
N GLY A 17 13.66 5.83 -14.13
CA GLY A 17 13.37 7.19 -14.66
C GLY A 17 13.68 8.34 -13.72
N ARG A 18 13.66 8.12 -12.40
CA ARG A 18 14.14 9.09 -11.41
C ARG A 18 15.06 8.39 -10.43
N GLY A 19 16.32 8.82 -10.39
CA GLY A 19 17.38 8.30 -9.53
C GLY A 19 17.20 8.60 -8.04
N GLU A 20 15.98 8.47 -7.52
CA GLU A 20 15.72 8.50 -6.08
C GLU A 20 15.74 7.06 -5.58
N LYS A 21 16.77 6.70 -4.80
CA LYS A 21 16.80 5.44 -4.04
C LYS A 21 15.66 5.47 -3.02
N ARG A 22 14.46 5.04 -3.42
CA ARG A 22 13.35 4.86 -2.49
C ARG A 22 13.71 3.72 -1.54
N ALA A 23 13.42 3.92 -0.26
CA ALA A 23 13.63 2.88 0.74
C ALA A 23 12.65 1.74 0.45
N SER A 24 13.15 0.60 -0.04
CA SER A 24 12.34 -0.60 -0.19
C SER A 24 12.26 -1.32 1.16
N PRO A 25 11.07 -1.72 1.63
CA PRO A 25 10.94 -2.47 2.86
C PRO A 25 11.49 -3.88 2.63
N SER A 26 12.21 -4.46 3.59
CA SER A 26 12.65 -5.85 3.44
C SER A 26 11.45 -6.80 3.53
N LYS A 27 11.61 -8.03 3.04
CA LYS A 27 10.61 -9.08 3.18
C LYS A 27 10.18 -9.27 4.64
N LYS A 28 11.15 -9.20 5.57
CA LYS A 28 10.90 -9.35 7.00
C LYS A 28 10.09 -8.18 7.57
N ASP A 29 10.39 -6.96 7.14
CA ASP A 29 9.64 -5.78 7.59
C ASP A 29 8.17 -5.83 7.12
N LEU A 30 7.93 -6.33 5.91
CA LEU A 30 6.57 -6.55 5.39
C LEU A 30 5.84 -7.66 6.15
N GLU A 31 6.51 -8.77 6.47
CA GLU A 31 5.94 -9.85 7.28
C GLU A 31 5.58 -9.36 8.69
N ASP A 32 6.47 -8.61 9.33
CA ASP A 32 6.23 -8.02 10.65
C ASP A 32 5.06 -7.02 10.63
N LEU A 33 4.96 -6.20 9.58
CA LEU A 33 3.83 -5.29 9.37
C LEU A 33 2.51 -6.02 9.18
N LEU A 34 2.46 -7.05 8.32
CA LEU A 34 1.25 -7.84 8.09
C LEU A 34 0.83 -8.58 9.37
N LYS A 35 1.78 -9.18 10.09
CA LYS A 35 1.51 -9.83 11.37
C LYS A 35 0.91 -8.85 12.38
N TYR A 36 1.45 -7.64 12.46
CA TYR A 36 0.90 -6.57 13.31
C TYR A 36 -0.54 -6.20 12.90
N ILE A 37 -0.80 -6.07 11.60
CA ILE A 37 -2.16 -5.81 11.09
C ILE A 37 -3.12 -6.93 11.49
N TYR A 38 -2.78 -8.20 11.29
CA TYR A 38 -3.66 -9.32 11.65
C TYR A 38 -3.95 -9.41 13.14
N GLN A 39 -2.96 -9.06 13.98
CA GLN A 39 -3.16 -9.02 15.44
C GLN A 39 -4.12 -7.91 15.86
N THR A 40 -4.11 -6.78 15.15
CA THR A 40 -4.92 -5.60 15.50
C THR A 40 -6.28 -5.59 14.81
N CYS A 41 -6.36 -6.19 13.62
CA CYS A 41 -7.53 -6.26 12.76
C CYS A 41 -7.66 -7.68 12.15
N PRO A 42 -8.34 -8.61 12.84
CA PRO A 42 -8.51 -9.98 12.35
C PRO A 42 -9.41 -10.08 11.12
N ALA A 43 -10.17 -9.02 10.80
CA ALA A 43 -10.97 -8.92 9.59
C ALA A 43 -10.16 -8.52 8.35
N TYR A 44 -8.85 -8.26 8.50
CA TYR A 44 -7.98 -7.97 7.36
C TYR A 44 -7.81 -9.23 6.49
N PRO A 45 -7.92 -9.13 5.15
CA PRO A 45 -7.87 -10.29 4.27
C PRO A 45 -6.50 -10.97 4.30
N GLU A 46 -6.48 -12.32 4.35
CA GLU A 46 -5.28 -13.17 4.43
C GLU A 46 -4.27 -12.93 3.27
N GLY A 47 -4.78 -12.39 2.15
CA GLY A 47 -4.02 -11.99 0.97
C GLY A 47 -3.24 -10.67 1.12
N GLY A 48 -3.67 -9.80 2.04
CA GLY A 48 -3.46 -8.36 1.95
C GLY A 48 -4.50 -7.70 1.03
N THR A 49 -4.49 -6.37 0.95
CA THR A 49 -5.26 -5.61 -0.04
C THR A 49 -4.37 -4.58 -0.71
N LEU A 50 -4.63 -4.26 -1.98
CA LEU A 50 -3.99 -3.15 -2.69
C LEU A 50 -4.82 -1.86 -2.66
N GLN A 51 -5.95 -1.85 -1.95
CA GLN A 51 -6.79 -0.66 -1.86
C GLN A 51 -6.17 0.40 -0.95
N CYS A 52 -5.73 1.53 -1.53
CA CYS A 52 -5.19 2.68 -0.80
C CYS A 52 -6.08 3.10 0.39
N ALA A 53 -7.41 3.11 0.22
CA ALA A 53 -8.36 3.51 1.26
C ALA A 53 -8.25 2.65 2.54
N THR A 54 -8.02 1.34 2.41
CA THR A 54 -7.86 0.44 3.55
C THR A 54 -6.57 0.74 4.31
N TRP A 55 -5.49 1.01 3.58
CA TRP A 55 -4.20 1.34 4.19
C TRP A 55 -4.19 2.71 4.87
N VAL A 56 -4.95 3.68 4.37
CA VAL A 56 -5.18 4.97 5.05
C VAL A 56 -5.88 4.76 6.41
N LYS A 57 -6.94 3.92 6.44
CA LYS A 57 -7.65 3.59 7.69
C LYS A 57 -6.74 2.88 8.70
N LEU A 58 -5.93 1.92 8.24
CA LEU A 58 -4.92 1.27 9.08
C LEU A 58 -3.90 2.28 9.62
N GLY A 59 -3.46 3.21 8.79
CA GLY A 59 -2.56 4.30 9.19
C GLY A 59 -3.11 5.13 10.34
N ALA A 60 -4.39 5.50 10.28
CA ALA A 60 -5.04 6.22 11.38
C ALA A 60 -4.94 5.41 12.69
N SER A 61 -5.32 4.12 12.66
CA SER A 61 -5.24 3.26 13.84
C SER A 61 -3.83 3.05 14.39
N PHE A 62 -2.79 3.07 13.53
CA PHE A 62 -1.41 2.95 14.00
C PHE A 62 -0.88 4.19 14.73
N HIS A 63 -1.47 5.35 14.45
CA HIS A 63 -1.11 6.60 15.09
C HIS A 63 -1.92 6.85 16.38
N GLU A 64 -3.02 6.15 16.59
CA GLU A 64 -3.83 6.20 17.82
C GLU A 64 -3.15 5.46 18.99
N PRO A 65 -3.43 5.84 20.26
CA PRO A 65 -2.89 5.13 21.43
C PRO A 65 -3.54 3.74 21.65
N PRO A 66 -2.77 2.68 21.96
CA PRO A 66 -1.30 2.66 22.04
C PRO A 66 -0.67 2.68 20.64
N ARG A 67 0.19 3.67 20.41
CA ARG A 67 0.80 3.92 19.10
C ARG A 67 1.63 2.72 18.65
N ALA A 68 1.51 2.38 17.37
CA ALA A 68 2.28 1.30 16.77
C ALA A 68 3.80 1.58 16.85
N PRO A 69 4.64 0.53 16.91
CA PRO A 69 6.09 0.69 16.94
C PRO A 69 6.60 1.49 15.74
N THR A 70 7.64 2.32 15.95
CA THR A 70 8.21 3.18 14.90
C THR A 70 8.56 2.43 13.62
N LYS A 71 9.10 1.19 13.75
CA LYS A 71 9.41 0.35 12.59
C LYS A 71 8.17 0.01 11.75
N ILE A 72 7.05 -0.33 12.40
CA ILE A 72 5.77 -0.63 11.74
C ILE A 72 5.25 0.60 11.00
N LEU A 73 5.33 1.78 11.63
CA LEU A 73 4.94 3.05 11.02
C LEU A 73 5.79 3.41 9.79
N CYS A 74 7.11 3.24 9.87
CA CYS A 74 8.00 3.48 8.74
C CYS A 74 7.71 2.53 7.58
N THR A 75 7.56 1.23 7.84
CA THR A 75 7.24 0.24 6.81
C THR A 75 5.88 0.49 6.18
N TRP A 76 4.87 0.83 6.98
CA TRP A 76 3.53 1.21 6.49
C TRP A 76 3.60 2.43 5.56
N LYS A 77 4.35 3.47 5.94
CA LYS A 77 4.52 4.67 5.13
C LYS A 77 5.11 4.35 3.75
N ILE A 78 6.14 3.50 3.73
CA ILE A 78 6.78 3.04 2.51
C ILE A 78 5.76 2.29 1.63
N VAL A 79 4.99 1.35 2.20
CA VAL A 79 3.95 0.61 1.47
C VAL A 79 2.86 1.56 0.91
N MET A 80 2.45 2.56 1.68
CA MET A 80 1.51 3.58 1.24
C MET A 80 2.02 4.38 0.03
N GLU A 81 3.32 4.69 -0.03
CA GLU A 81 3.90 5.33 -1.21
C GLU A 81 3.82 4.41 -2.42
N TYR A 82 4.17 3.13 -2.27
CA TYR A 82 4.03 2.13 -3.35
C TYR A 82 2.59 1.98 -3.83
N LEU A 83 1.62 1.94 -2.92
CA LEU A 83 0.21 1.83 -3.26
C LEU A 83 -0.29 3.07 -4.01
N LYS A 84 0.09 4.28 -3.58
CA LYS A 84 -0.26 5.52 -4.30
C LYS A 84 0.31 5.55 -5.72
N ILE A 85 1.54 5.07 -5.90
CA ILE A 85 2.16 4.98 -7.22
C ILE A 85 1.38 3.96 -8.07
N HIS A 86 1.10 2.78 -7.53
CA HIS A 86 0.33 1.76 -8.21
C HIS A 86 -1.07 2.25 -8.60
N ASP A 87 -1.78 2.93 -7.69
CA ASP A 87 -3.08 3.54 -7.93
C ASP A 87 -3.02 4.61 -9.03
N SER A 88 -1.97 5.45 -9.02
CA SER A 88 -1.74 6.44 -10.07
C SER A 88 -1.38 5.84 -11.44
N LEU A 89 -0.71 4.67 -11.44
CA LEU A 89 -0.33 3.96 -12.67
C LEU A 89 -1.48 3.12 -13.25
N MET A 90 -2.34 2.58 -12.38
CA MET A 90 -3.60 1.94 -12.75
C MET A 90 -4.70 2.96 -13.10
N GLY A 91 -4.46 4.26 -12.83
CA GLY A 91 -5.37 5.37 -13.07
C GLY A 91 -5.61 5.76 -14.54
N ASP A 92 -5.07 5.00 -15.50
CA ASP A 92 -5.44 5.12 -16.93
C ASP A 92 -6.18 3.84 -17.39
N GLY A 93 -7.47 3.75 -17.01
CA GLY A 93 -8.53 3.02 -17.73
C GLY A 93 -9.42 2.06 -16.91
N PRO A 94 -10.75 1.95 -17.17
CA PRO A 94 -11.71 2.93 -17.69
C PRO A 94 -12.87 3.10 -16.68
N TYR A 95 -12.84 4.14 -15.87
CA TYR A 95 -14.04 4.73 -15.28
C TYR A 95 -13.90 6.24 -15.40
N LYS A 96 -13.72 6.70 -16.64
CA LYS A 96 -14.41 7.92 -17.04
C LYS A 96 -15.87 7.55 -17.07
N GLU A 97 -16.63 8.12 -16.14
CA GLU A 97 -18.06 8.26 -16.27
C GLU A 97 -18.39 8.59 -17.73
N ALA A 98 -19.22 7.75 -18.33
CA ALA A 98 -19.86 8.04 -19.58
C ALA A 98 -20.85 9.18 -19.34
N GLU A 99 -20.34 10.42 -19.22
CA GLU A 99 -21.13 11.58 -19.60
C GLU A 99 -21.17 11.61 -21.13
N GLY A 100 -22.03 10.75 -21.68
CA GLY A 100 -22.46 10.92 -23.05
C GLY A 100 -23.18 12.27 -23.17
N PRO A 101 -22.98 13.03 -24.25
CA PRO A 101 -23.83 14.17 -24.51
C PRO A 101 -25.20 13.61 -24.91
N LEU A 102 -26.25 13.99 -24.19
CA LEU A 102 -27.63 13.71 -24.54
C LEU A 102 -28.43 15.00 -24.34
N PRO A 103 -29.47 15.21 -25.15
CA PRO A 103 -29.45 15.87 -26.47
C PRO A 103 -29.59 17.40 -26.42
#